data_AF-A0A2I0PJC0-F1
#
_entry.id   AF-A0A2I0PJC0-F1
#
_cell.length_a   1.000
_cell.length_b   1.000
_cell.length_c   1.000
_cell.angle_alpha   90.00
_cell.angle_beta   90.00
_cell.angle_gamma   90.00
#
_symmetry.space_group_name_H-M   'P 1'
#
loop_
_entity.id
_entity.type
_entity.pdbx_description
1 polymer ?
#
loop_
_entity_poly.entity_id
_entity_poly.type
_entity_poly.pdbx_seq_one_letter_code
_entity_poly.pdbx_strand_id
1 'polypeptide(L)' 'MNKKPENKRVYATIIIGLLWLLSLGLWLFFYAESYSIMQNIAVFIISLVIVGAISVALWVPWGMKNT' A
#
# COMPACT_ATOMS: atom_id res chain seq x y z
N MET A 1 -2.42 29.80 2.16
CA MET A 1 -1.24 29.38 1.34
C MET A 1 -1.23 27.85 1.32
N ASN A 2 -1.43 27.21 0.16
CA ASN A 2 -1.49 25.75 0.07
C ASN A 2 -0.12 25.15 0.39
N LYS A 3 0.05 24.53 1.57
CA LYS A 3 1.32 23.94 2.00
C LYS A 3 1.57 22.66 1.20
N LYS A 4 2.64 22.62 0.42
CA LYS A 4 3.03 21.42 -0.34
C LYS A 4 3.53 20.33 0.63
N PRO A 5 3.17 19.06 0.42
CA PRO A 5 3.73 17.96 1.20
C PRO A 5 5.23 17.83 0.94
N GLU A 6 5.96 17.35 1.94
CA GLU A 6 7.40 17.08 1.81
C GLU A 6 7.67 16.04 0.71
N ASN A 7 8.69 16.28 -0.12
CA ASN A 7 9.07 15.35 -1.20
C ASN A 7 9.28 13.91 -0.68
N LYS A 8 9.80 13.75 0.54
CA LYS A 8 10.00 12.44 1.20
C LYS A 8 8.70 11.63 1.31
N ARG A 9 7.57 12.28 1.59
CA ARG A 9 6.25 11.65 1.72
C ARG A 9 5.72 11.17 0.38
N VAL A 10 5.96 11.95 -0.67
CA VAL A 10 5.62 11.59 -2.05
C VAL A 10 6.43 10.36 -2.48
N TYR A 11 7.75 10.39 -2.31
CA TYR A 11 8.61 9.24 -2.61
C TYR A 11 8.24 7.99 -1.79
N ALA A 12 7.93 8.15 -0.50
CA ALA A 12 7.47 7.05 0.33
C ALA A 12 6.20 6.40 -0.23
N THR A 13 5.24 7.19 -0.70
CA THR A 13 3.99 6.68 -1.30
C THR A 13 4.26 5.89 -2.59
N ILE A 14 5.17 6.39 -3.45
CA ILE A 14 5.60 5.69 -4.67
C ILE A 14 6.25 4.35 -4.32
N ILE A 15 7.17 4.35 -3.35
CA ILE A 15 7.87 3.14 -2.90
C ILE A 15 6.89 2.13 -2.32
N ILE A 16 5.93 2.56 -1.50
CA ILE A 16 4.87 1.69 -0.95
C ILE A 16 4.09 1.02 -2.08
N GLY A 17 3.69 1.78 -3.11
CA GLY A 17 2.98 1.24 -4.27
C GLY A 17 3.81 0.21 -5.05
N LEU A 18 5.09 0.50 -5.30
CA LEU A 18 5.99 -0.43 -5.99
C LEU A 18 6.24 -1.70 -5.17
N LEU A 19 6.47 -1.58 -3.87
CA LEU A 19 6.63 -2.74 -2.97
C LEU A 19 5.37 -3.60 -2.90
N TRP A 20 4.18 -2.98 -2.94
CA TRP A 20 2.93 -3.73 -3.01
C TRP A 20 2.79 -4.50 -4.33
N LEU A 21 3.10 -3.88 -5.47
CA LEU A 21 3.08 -4.57 -6.76
C LEU A 21 4.09 -5.70 -6.83
N LEU A 22 5.30 -5.50 -6.29
CA LEU A 22 6.30 -6.56 -6.15
C LEU A 22 5.79 -7.69 -5.26
N SER A 23 5.15 -7.38 -4.14
CA SER A 23 4.53 -8.36 -3.25
C SER A 23 3.44 -9.17 -3.96
N LEU A 24 2.57 -8.53 -4.75
CA LEU A 24 1.57 -9.23 -5.56
C LEU A 24 2.20 -10.10 -6.63
N GLY A 25 3.23 -9.61 -7.32
CA GLY A 25 3.98 -10.41 -8.28
C GLY A 25 4.57 -11.67 -7.63
N LEU A 26 5.27 -11.50 -6.51
CA LEU A 26 5.83 -12.62 -5.76
C LEU A 26 4.74 -13.61 -5.31
N TRP A 27 3.61 -13.11 -4.79
CA TRP A 27 2.50 -13.95 -4.38
C TRP A 27 1.93 -14.78 -5.54
N LEU A 28 1.59 -14.11 -6.64
CA LEU A 28 0.92 -14.74 -7.78
C LEU A 28 1.82 -15.73 -8.51
N PHE A 29 3.12 -15.45 -8.65
CA PHE A 29 4.04 -16.35 -9.36
C PHE A 29 4.53 -17.53 -8.51
N PHE A 30 4.72 -17.36 -7.20
CA PHE A 30 5.40 -18.38 -6.38
C PHE A 30 4.49 -19.09 -5.38
N TYR A 31 3.37 -18.49 -4.98
CA TYR A 31 2.55 -19.02 -3.89
C TYR A 31 1.12 -19.36 -4.31
N ALA A 32 0.54 -18.59 -5.25
CA ALA A 32 -0.90 -18.67 -5.53
C ALA A 32 -1.41 -20.04 -5.99
N GLU A 33 -0.59 -20.84 -6.67
CA GLU A 33 -0.98 -22.19 -7.13
C GLU A 33 -1.27 -23.17 -5.97
N SER A 34 -0.70 -22.94 -4.79
CA SER A 34 -0.91 -23.78 -3.61
C SER A 34 -2.19 -23.44 -2.83
N TYR A 35 -2.93 -22.41 -3.24
CA TYR A 35 -4.10 -21.90 -2.55
C TYR A 35 -5.34 -21.93 -3.45
N SER A 36 -6.51 -22.09 -2.84
CA SER A 36 -7.78 -21.95 -3.56
C SER A 36 -8.01 -20.51 -4.02
N ILE A 37 -8.88 -20.33 -5.02
CA ILE A 37 -9.23 -19.01 -5.56
C ILE A 37 -9.67 -18.05 -4.45
N MET A 38 -10.53 -18.50 -3.52
CA MET A 38 -11.01 -17.66 -2.41
C MET A 38 -9.89 -17.25 -1.46
N GLN A 39 -8.92 -18.13 -1.20
CA GLN A 39 -7.75 -17.80 -0.36
C GLN A 39 -6.85 -16.76 -1.04
N ASN A 40 -6.64 -16.87 -2.36
CA ASN A 40 -5.88 -15.87 -3.11
C ASN A 40 -6.56 -14.50 -3.11
N ILE A 41 -7.90 -14.47 -3.28
CA ILE A 41 -8.68 -13.23 -3.16
C ILE A 41 -8.53 -12.63 -1.75
N ALA A 42 -8.60 -13.45 -0.70
CA ALA A 42 -8.43 -12.99 0.66
C ALA A 42 -7.05 -12.35 0.88
N VAL A 43 -5.98 -12.95 0.35
CA VAL A 43 -4.62 -12.39 0.44
C VAL A 43 -4.50 -11.07 -0.31
N PHE A 44 -5.10 -10.96 -1.50
CA PHE A 44 -5.15 -9.69 -2.23
C PHE A 44 -5.86 -8.60 -1.41
N ILE A 45 -7.03 -8.88 -0.84
CA ILE A 45 -7.79 -7.93 -0.01
C ILE A 45 -6.99 -7.52 1.24
N ILE A 46 -6.40 -8.49 1.95
CA ILE A 46 -5.58 -8.21 3.13
C ILE A 46 -4.38 -7.32 2.76
N SER A 47 -3.73 -7.58 1.62
CA SER A 47 -2.61 -6.74 1.16
C SER A 47 -3.03 -5.30 0.90
N LEU A 48 -4.23 -5.08 0.35
CA LEU A 48 -4.81 -3.74 0.15
C LEU A 48 -5.07 -3.03 1.48
N VAL A 49 -5.58 -3.76 2.48
CA VAL A 49 -5.80 -3.20 3.82
C VAL A 49 -4.48 -2.74 4.44
N ILE A 50 -3.41 -3.54 4.30
CA ILE A 50 -2.08 -3.18 4.82
C ILE A 50 -1.56 -1.91 4.14
N VAL A 51 -1.59 -1.84 2.82
CA VAL A 51 -1.12 -0.66 2.06
C VAL A 51 -1.96 0.58 2.37
N GLY A 52 -3.28 0.40 2.47
CA GLY A 52 -4.22 1.44 2.86
C GLY A 52 -3.92 1.97 4.26
N ALA A 53 -3.71 1.09 5.24
CA ALA A 53 -3.37 1.48 6.61
C ALA A 53 -2.05 2.26 6.69
N ILE A 54 -1.01 1.80 5.98
CA ILE A 54 0.29 2.51 5.89
C ILE A 54 0.09 3.88 5.25
N SER A 55 -0.69 3.96 4.17
CA SER A 55 -0.99 5.23 3.48
C SER A 55 -1.77 6.19 4.37
N VAL A 56 -2.75 5.70 5.13
CA VAL A 56 -3.50 6.47 6.12
C VAL A 56 -2.56 6.99 7.21
N ALA A 57 -1.74 6.12 7.80
CA ALA A 57 -0.77 6.50 8.82
C ALA A 57 0.24 7.55 8.31
N LEU A 58 0.62 7.44 7.03
CA LEU A 58 1.46 8.41 6.37
C LEU A 58 0.72 9.74 6.21
N TRP A 59 -0.46 9.78 5.61
CA TRP A 59 -1.08 11.03 5.13
C TRP A 59 -1.98 11.74 6.14
N VAL A 60 -2.72 11.03 6.99
CA VAL A 60 -3.71 11.62 7.91
C VAL A 60 -3.09 12.63 8.89
N PRO A 61 -1.97 12.34 9.58
CA PRO A 61 -1.35 13.31 10.50
C PRO A 61 -0.91 14.61 9.82
N TRP A 62 -0.49 14.54 8.55
CA TRP A 62 -0.13 15.73 7.79
C TRP A 62 -1.36 16.48 7.31
N GLY A 63 -2.39 15.79 6.84
CA GLY A 63 -3.67 16.40 6.48
C GLY A 63 -4.20 17.24 7.65
N MET A 64 -4.32 16.64 8.84
CA MET A 64 -4.84 17.32 10.04
C MET A 64 -4.00 18.54 10.49
N LYS A 65 -2.69 18.52 10.26
CA LYS A 65 -1.80 19.66 10.61
C LYS A 65 -1.83 20.80 9.59
N ASN A 66 -2.35 20.56 8.38
CA ASN A 66 -2.30 21.50 7.26
C ASN A 66 -3.67 21.94 6.72
N THR A 67 -4.77 21.37 7.23
CA THR A 67 -6.11 22.00 7.26
C THR A 67 -6.15 23.15 8.24
#